data_AF-A0A8S2FUA6-F1
#
_entry.id   AF-A0A8S2FUA6-F1
#
_cell.length_a   1.000
_cell.length_b   1.000
_cell.length_c   1.000
_cell.angle_alpha   90.00
_cell.angle_beta   90.00
_cell.angle_gamma   90.00
#
_symmetry.space_group_name_H-M   'P 1'
#
loop_
_entity.id
_entity.type
_entity.pdbx_description
1 polymer ?
#
loop_
_entity_poly.entity_id
_entity_poly.type
_entity_poly.pdbx_seq_one_letter_code
_entity_poly.pdbx_strand_id
1 'polypeptide(L)'
;ISTSAGINDFRGPNGVWTARAKGIAPPVSTVRNPEPTLTHMAFVELMKVGYLKFLVSQNCDGLHLKSGITTDKIAELHGNCYCEACAKCGRVYYREKRVPYYEHHTWLTGKQLQR
;
A
#
# COMPACT_ATOMS: atom_id res chain seq x y z
N ILE A 1 -4.60 5.53 -6.07
CA ILE A 1 -6.08 5.34 -6.12
C ILE A 1 -6.75 5.37 -4.73
N SER A 2 -6.04 5.86 -3.71
CA SER A 2 -6.43 5.74 -2.30
C SER A 2 -6.74 7.09 -1.63
N THR A 3 -6.66 8.20 -2.39
CA THR A 3 -6.97 9.54 -1.88
C THR A 3 -8.41 9.67 -1.39
N SER A 4 -9.37 9.01 -2.05
CA SER A 4 -10.76 8.94 -1.59
C SER A 4 -10.98 8.06 -0.36
N ALA A 5 -9.98 7.27 0.06
CA ALA A 5 -9.95 6.56 1.35
C ALA A 5 -9.26 7.38 2.46
N GLY A 6 -8.93 8.66 2.21
CA GLY A 6 -8.22 9.52 3.16
C GLY A 6 -6.71 9.24 3.26
N ILE A 7 -6.14 8.53 2.28
CA ILE A 7 -4.68 8.32 2.17
C ILE A 7 -4.13 9.32 1.17
N ASN A 8 -3.32 10.27 1.65
CA ASN A 8 -2.68 11.27 0.79
C ASN A 8 -1.81 10.59 -0.28
N ASP A 9 -1.84 11.17 -1.49
CA ASP A 9 -0.88 10.77 -2.51
C ASP A 9 0.51 11.38 -2.25
N PHE A 10 1.43 11.12 -3.17
CA PHE A 10 2.79 11.62 -3.05
C PHE A 10 3.02 12.98 -3.72
N ARG A 11 2.37 13.27 -4.85
CA ARG A 11 2.74 14.39 -5.75
C ARG A 11 1.58 15.25 -6.24
N GLY A 12 0.35 15.00 -5.78
CA GLY A 12 -0.79 15.86 -6.07
C GLY A 12 -0.67 17.22 -5.38
N PRO A 13 -1.67 18.11 -5.53
CA PRO A 13 -1.64 19.46 -4.94
C PRO A 13 -1.39 19.45 -3.42
N ASN A 14 -1.92 18.42 -2.73
CA ASN A 14 -1.76 18.13 -1.31
C ASN A 14 -0.97 16.84 -1.07
N GLY A 15 -0.04 16.48 -1.97
CA GLY A 15 0.77 15.27 -1.83
C GLY A 15 1.88 15.42 -0.79
N VAL A 16 2.34 14.30 -0.25
CA VAL A 16 3.42 14.26 0.76
C VAL A 16 4.68 15.00 0.31
N TRP A 17 5.15 14.75 -0.92
CA TRP A 17 6.34 15.40 -1.46
C TRP A 17 6.07 16.84 -1.90
N THR A 18 4.85 17.14 -2.35
CA THR A 18 4.44 18.51 -2.68
C THR A 18 4.46 19.42 -1.45
N ALA A 19 3.92 18.95 -0.31
CA ALA A 19 3.97 19.69 0.95
C ALA A 19 5.43 19.88 1.42
N ARG A 20 6.23 18.81 1.38
CA ARG A 20 7.65 18.87 1.75
C ARG A 20 8.45 19.85 0.89
N ALA A 21 8.23 19.88 -0.42
CA ALA A 21 8.89 20.82 -1.33
C ALA A 21 8.52 22.28 -1.04
N LYS A 22 7.35 22.53 -0.46
CA LYS A 22 6.89 23.86 0.00
C LYS A 22 7.36 24.21 1.42
N GLY A 23 8.09 23.32 2.10
CA GLY A 23 8.47 23.49 3.51
C GLY A 23 7.30 23.37 4.48
N ILE A 24 6.17 22.78 4.06
CA ILE A 24 4.99 22.57 4.87
C ILE A 24 5.01 21.13 5.42
N ALA A 25 4.51 20.93 6.63
CA ALA A 25 4.35 19.60 7.20
C ALA A 25 3.54 18.70 6.25
N PRO A 26 3.95 17.44 6.03
CA PRO A 26 3.20 16.53 5.18
C PRO A 26 1.81 16.31 5.77
N PRO A 27 0.78 16.22 4.92
CA PRO A 27 -0.58 16.02 5.41
C PRO A 27 -0.69 14.67 6.11
N VAL A 28 -1.22 14.71 7.32
CA VAL A 28 -1.42 13.51 8.14
C VAL A 28 -2.70 12.83 7.66
N SER A 29 -2.66 11.52 7.42
CA SER A 29 -3.88 10.77 7.16
C SER A 29 -4.74 10.78 8.41
N THR A 30 -5.98 11.25 8.29
CA THR A 30 -6.96 11.33 9.39
C THR A 30 -7.69 10.01 9.59
N VAL A 31 -7.52 9.04 8.68
CA VAL A 31 -8.24 7.77 8.67
C VAL A 31 -7.36 6.68 9.29
N ARG A 32 -7.79 6.15 10.44
CA ARG A 32 -7.02 5.15 11.19
C ARG A 32 -7.04 3.76 10.55
N ASN A 33 -8.15 3.39 9.91
CA ASN A 33 -8.33 2.11 9.22
C ASN A 33 -9.03 2.35 7.88
N PRO A 34 -8.27 2.69 6.82
CA PRO A 34 -8.84 2.98 5.52
C PRO A 34 -9.47 1.72 4.92
N GLU A 35 -10.60 1.88 4.24
CA GLU A 35 -11.29 0.82 3.51
C GLU A 35 -10.99 0.91 2.00
N PRO A 36 -11.05 -0.21 1.27
CA PRO A 36 -10.91 -0.19 -0.18
C PRO A 36 -11.89 0.77 -0.84
N THR A 37 -11.39 1.58 -1.78
CA THR A 37 -12.22 2.52 -2.55
C THR A 37 -13.03 1.80 -3.62
N LEU A 38 -13.99 2.50 -4.24
CA LEU A 38 -14.72 2.00 -5.41
C LEU A 38 -13.79 1.49 -6.52
N THR A 39 -12.65 2.16 -6.76
CA THR A 39 -11.66 1.71 -7.74
C THR A 39 -11.01 0.38 -7.36
N HIS A 40 -10.71 0.16 -6.09
CA HIS A 40 -10.19 -1.14 -5.63
C HIS A 40 -11.24 -2.25 -5.86
N MET A 41 -12.49 -1.98 -5.51
CA MET A 41 -13.59 -2.94 -5.72
C MET A 41 -13.89 -3.19 -7.20
N ALA A 42 -13.74 -2.18 -8.07
CA ALA A 42 -13.85 -2.36 -9.51
C ALA A 42 -12.78 -3.30 -10.06
N PHE A 43 -11.54 -3.23 -9.57
CA PHE A 43 -10.50 -4.20 -9.97
C PHE A 43 -10.83 -5.62 -9.53
N VAL A 44 -11.37 -5.80 -8.33
CA VAL A 44 -11.84 -7.12 -7.86
C VAL A 44 -12.89 -7.67 -8.81
N GLU A 45 -13.88 -6.86 -9.19
CA GLU A 45 -14.94 -7.31 -10.09
C GLU A 45 -14.40 -7.62 -11.50
N LEU A 46 -13.57 -6.74 -12.06
CA LEU A 46 -12.93 -6.97 -13.36
C LEU A 46 -12.07 -8.24 -13.37
N MET A 47 -11.42 -8.61 -12.26
CA MET A 47 -10.72 -9.89 -12.13
C MET A 47 -11.69 -11.06 -12.10
N LYS A 48 -12.78 -10.97 -11.33
CA LYS A 48 -13.80 -12.03 -11.21
C LYS A 48 -14.45 -12.35 -12.55
N VAL A 49 -14.83 -11.33 -13.34
CA VAL A 49 -15.43 -11.53 -14.66
C VAL A 49 -14.39 -11.77 -15.77
N GLY A 50 -13.10 -11.81 -15.43
CA GLY A 50 -12.03 -12.25 -16.32
C GLY A 50 -11.44 -11.18 -17.25
N TYR A 51 -11.82 -9.92 -17.12
CA TYR A 51 -11.26 -8.79 -17.90
C TYR A 51 -9.89 -8.34 -17.39
N LEU A 52 -9.63 -8.42 -16.07
CA LEU A 52 -8.34 -8.08 -15.48
C LEU A 52 -7.57 -9.36 -15.13
N LYS A 53 -6.43 -9.60 -15.78
CA LYS A 53 -5.64 -10.83 -15.57
C LYS A 53 -4.67 -10.75 -14.39
N PHE A 54 -4.10 -9.56 -14.19
CA PHE A 54 -3.06 -9.32 -13.21
C PHE A 54 -3.01 -7.83 -12.89
N LEU A 55 -2.59 -7.48 -11.66
CA LEU A 55 -2.47 -6.10 -11.21
C LEU A 55 -1.03 -5.79 -10.82
N VAL A 56 -0.49 -4.67 -11.28
CA VAL A 56 0.80 -4.16 -10.84
C VAL A 56 0.57 -2.87 -10.05
N SER A 57 1.04 -2.82 -8.81
CA SER A 57 0.78 -1.70 -7.91
C SER A 57 2.06 -1.13 -7.31
N GLN A 58 2.09 0.20 -7.21
CA GLN A 58 3.11 0.97 -6.49
C GLN A 58 2.65 1.37 -5.08
N ASN A 59 1.40 1.05 -4.71
CA ASN A 59 0.84 1.40 -3.41
C ASN A 59 1.37 0.46 -2.33
N CYS A 60 1.83 1.03 -1.20
CA CYS A 60 2.19 0.26 -0.01
C CYS A 60 1.06 0.20 1.04
N ASP A 61 -0.14 0.70 0.70
CA ASP A 61 -1.26 0.88 1.63
C ASP A 61 -1.99 -0.42 2.00
N GLY A 62 -1.76 -1.50 1.26
CA GLY A 62 -2.36 -2.82 1.49
C GLY A 62 -3.84 -2.94 1.11
N LEU A 63 -4.44 -1.90 0.52
CA LEU A 63 -5.88 -1.89 0.23
C LEU A 63 -6.30 -2.86 -0.88
N HIS A 64 -5.38 -3.24 -1.78
CA HIS A 64 -5.65 -4.26 -2.79
C HIS A 64 -5.87 -5.65 -2.19
N LEU A 65 -5.02 -6.06 -1.24
CA LEU A 65 -5.21 -7.34 -0.56
C LEU A 65 -6.43 -7.30 0.36
N LYS A 66 -6.63 -6.17 1.04
CA LYS A 66 -7.83 -5.94 1.87
C LYS A 66 -9.13 -5.99 1.06
N SER A 67 -9.11 -5.62 -0.23
CA SER A 67 -10.29 -5.73 -1.11
C SER A 67 -10.60 -7.15 -1.56
N GLY A 68 -9.71 -8.12 -1.28
CA GLY A 68 -9.87 -9.52 -1.67
C GLY A 68 -9.12 -9.93 -2.94
N ILE A 69 -8.23 -9.08 -3.47
CA ILE A 69 -7.28 -9.53 -4.50
C ILE A 69 -6.27 -10.47 -3.84
N THR A 70 -6.06 -11.65 -4.42
CA THR A 70 -5.12 -12.64 -3.90
C THR A 70 -3.69 -12.33 -4.34
N THR A 71 -2.72 -12.76 -3.55
CA THR A 71 -1.29 -12.46 -3.77
C THR A 71 -0.72 -13.05 -5.07
N ASP A 72 -1.35 -14.07 -5.65
CA ASP A 72 -0.98 -14.63 -6.95
C ASP A 72 -1.46 -13.80 -8.15
N LYS A 73 -2.28 -12.76 -7.92
CA LYS A 73 -2.86 -11.89 -8.96
C LYS A 73 -2.34 -10.45 -8.92
N ILE A 74 -1.37 -10.16 -8.05
CA ILE A 74 -0.83 -8.81 -7.87
C ILE A 74 0.69 -8.81 -7.68
N ALA A 75 1.36 -7.81 -8.24
CA ALA A 75 2.73 -7.44 -7.90
C ALA A 75 2.75 -6.11 -7.13
N GLU A 76 3.19 -6.15 -5.86
CA GLU A 76 3.37 -4.99 -4.99
C GLU A 76 4.82 -4.50 -5.09
N LEU A 77 5.11 -3.64 -6.08
CA LEU A 77 6.47 -3.27 -6.46
C LEU A 77 7.26 -2.54 -5.37
N HIS A 78 6.53 -1.79 -4.54
CA HIS A 78 7.10 -1.04 -3.43
C HIS A 78 6.76 -1.70 -2.09
N GLY A 79 6.37 -2.99 -2.07
CA GLY A 79 6.00 -3.71 -0.86
C GLY A 79 4.68 -3.27 -0.23
N ASN A 80 4.39 -3.81 0.95
CA ASN A 80 3.11 -3.63 1.65
C ASN A 80 3.31 -3.40 3.15
N CYS A 81 2.67 -2.36 3.71
CA CYS A 81 2.86 -2.00 5.11
C CYS A 81 2.23 -2.97 6.14
N TYR A 82 1.49 -3.98 5.68
CA TYR A 82 0.98 -5.11 6.45
C TYR A 82 1.81 -6.40 6.26
N CYS A 83 2.85 -6.34 5.44
CA CYS A 83 3.73 -7.44 5.11
C CYS A 83 5.01 -7.40 5.94
N GLU A 84 5.41 -8.55 6.46
CA GLU A 84 6.72 -8.78 7.07
C GLU A 84 7.37 -10.05 6.51
N ALA A 85 8.70 -10.07 6.50
CA ALA A 85 9.46 -11.22 6.01
C ALA A 85 10.49 -11.64 7.06
N CYS A 86 10.62 -12.95 7.29
CA CYS A 86 11.65 -13.49 8.16
C CYS A 86 13.04 -13.28 7.55
N ALA A 87 13.91 -12.52 8.23
CA ALA A 87 15.27 -12.25 7.75
C ALA A 87 16.15 -13.51 7.60
N LYS A 88 15.81 -14.61 8.30
CA LYS A 88 16.58 -15.86 8.25
C LYS A 88 16.15 -16.79 7.10
N CYS A 89 14.84 -16.94 6.88
CA CYS A 89 14.31 -17.94 5.94
C CYS A 89 13.49 -17.36 4.78
N GLY A 90 13.28 -16.04 4.74
CA GLY A 90 12.54 -15.36 3.67
C GLY A 90 11.03 -15.56 3.67
N ARG A 91 10.47 -16.31 4.64
CA ARG A 91 9.01 -16.53 4.72
C ARG A 91 8.27 -15.22 4.96
N VAL A 92 7.22 -15.00 4.16
CA VAL A 92 6.38 -13.78 4.16
C VAL A 92 5.11 -14.01 4.97
N TYR A 93 4.72 -13.00 5.74
CA TYR A 93 3.50 -12.99 6.55
C TYR A 93 2.75 -11.68 6.33
N TYR A 94 1.44 -11.80 6.07
CA TYR A 94 0.53 -10.66 6.03
C TYR A 94 -0.23 -10.58 7.36
N ARG A 95 -0.26 -9.39 7.96
CA ARG A 95 -0.87 -9.12 9.26
C ARG A 95 -2.19 -8.36 9.10
N GLU A 96 -3.06 -8.46 10.10
CA GLU A 96 -4.29 -7.66 10.16
C GLU A 96 -4.00 -6.20 10.51
N LYS A 97 -2.93 -5.96 11.26
CA LYS A 97 -2.49 -4.62 11.67
C LYS A 97 -1.23 -4.25 10.91
N ARG A 98 -1.08 -2.94 10.65
CA ARG A 98 0.11 -2.39 10.02
C ARG A 98 1.34 -2.80 10.84
N VAL A 99 2.35 -3.31 10.16
CA VAL A 99 3.55 -3.79 10.84
C VAL A 99 4.41 -2.58 11.26
N PRO A 100 4.83 -2.49 12.54
CA PRO A 100 5.74 -1.44 13.00
C PRO A 100 7.10 -1.54 12.28
N TYR A 101 7.93 -0.49 12.40
CA TYR A 101 9.24 -0.44 11.73
C TYR A 101 10.12 -1.65 12.10
N TYR A 102 10.92 -2.12 11.13
CA TYR A 102 11.93 -3.16 11.30
C TYR A 102 13.33 -2.58 11.20
N GLU A 103 14.31 -3.25 11.81
CA GLU A 103 15.74 -3.00 11.55
C GLU A 103 16.17 -3.48 10.14
N HIS A 104 15.45 -4.44 9.56
CA HIS A 104 15.78 -5.06 8.27
C HIS A 104 14.71 -4.76 7.21
N HIS A 105 15.07 -3.94 6.24
CA HIS A 105 14.19 -3.53 5.14
C HIS A 105 14.41 -4.41 3.92
N THR A 106 13.31 -4.87 3.32
CA THR A 106 13.31 -5.54 2.01
C THR A 106 12.32 -4.83 1.10
N TRP A 107 12.45 -5.04 -0.21
CA TRP A 107 11.49 -4.51 -1.19
C TRP A 107 10.06 -5.02 -0.96
N LEU A 108 9.88 -6.11 -0.22
CA LEU A 108 8.57 -6.70 0.13
C LEU A 108 7.79 -5.89 1.18
N THR A 109 8.45 -5.17 2.09
CA THR A 109 7.79 -4.53 3.25
C THR A 109 7.49 -3.05 3.04
N GLY A 110 8.05 -2.44 2.00
CA GLY A 110 7.67 -1.11 1.53
C GLY A 110 7.94 0.06 2.44
N LYS A 111 8.95 -0.06 3.31
CA LYS A 111 9.44 1.05 4.13
C LYS A 111 10.91 1.30 3.86
N GLN A 112 11.30 2.56 3.94
CA GLN A 112 12.69 3.01 4.05
C GLN A 112 12.88 3.49 5.50
N LEU A 113 14.05 3.23 6.10
CA LEU A 113 14.46 3.91 7.34
C LEU A 113 14.39 5.42 7.09
N GLN A 114 13.58 6.15 7.86
CA GLN A 114 13.84 7.57 8.06
C GLN A 114 15.11 7.65 8.91
N ARG A 115 16.24 7.91 8.26
CA ARG A 115 17.43 8.44 8.93
C ARG A 115 17.22 9.93 9.19
#